data_AF-A0A348TML7-F1
#
_entry.id   AF-A0A348TML7-F1
#
_cell.length_a   1.000
_cell.length_b   1.000
_cell.length_c   1.000
_cell.angle_alpha   90.00
_cell.angle_beta   90.00
_cell.angle_gamma   90.00
#
_symmetry.space_group_name_H-M   'P 1'
#
loop_
_entity.id
_entity.type
_entity.pdbx_description
1 polymer ?
#
loop_
_entity_poly.entity_id
_entity_poly.type
_entity_poly.pdbx_seq_one_letter_code
_entity_poly.pdbx_strand_id
1 'polypeptide(L)'
;DKAVKIGNLLKERVVFDKELAQEALFFFEAPKSFAPEVVQSKWNAEAAILAQELLDNIPLIHSFAAGEVKQLAHRIIEEKGYKLGKVMPAVRLILTGATSGPDLMEIMEVLGKEEVLWRLKSGLEKLGV
;
A
#
# COMPACT_ATOMS: atom_id res chain seq x y z
N ASP A 1 -22.87 9.30 -4.73
CA ASP A 1 -22.77 8.36 -3.60
C ASP A 1 -21.39 8.12 -2.97
N LYS A 2 -20.27 8.19 -3.71
CA LYS A 2 -18.91 8.12 -3.09
C LYS A 2 -18.65 9.28 -2.10
N ALA A 3 -19.07 10.49 -2.46
CA ALA A 3 -18.87 11.70 -1.66
C ALA A 3 -19.56 11.67 -0.28
N VAL A 4 -20.69 10.97 -0.16
CA VAL A 4 -21.45 10.87 1.10
C VAL A 4 -20.76 9.90 2.08
N LYS A 5 -20.23 8.78 1.57
CA LYS A 5 -19.42 7.84 2.38
C LYS A 5 -18.12 8.49 2.87
N ILE A 6 -17.47 9.26 2.00
CA ILE A 6 -16.29 10.07 2.35
C ILE A 6 -16.67 11.09 3.44
N GLY A 7 -17.73 11.88 3.23
CA GLY A 7 -18.15 12.89 4.20
C GLY A 7 -18.52 12.35 5.59
N ASN A 8 -19.06 11.13 5.67
CA ASN A 8 -19.40 10.51 6.95
C ASN A 8 -18.17 9.96 7.70
N LEU A 9 -17.14 9.49 6.99
CA LEU A 9 -15.86 9.07 7.60
C LEU A 9 -15.07 10.27 8.16
N LEU A 10 -15.24 11.46 7.58
CA LEU A 10 -14.50 12.67 7.97
C LEU A 10 -15.14 13.43 9.15
N LYS A 11 -16.43 13.21 9.43
CA LYS A 11 -17.20 13.99 10.42
C LYS A 11 -16.87 13.70 11.88
N GLU A 12 -16.34 12.53 12.21
CA GLU A 12 -16.15 12.13 13.63
C GLU A 12 -14.81 12.56 14.24
N ARG A 13 -13.90 13.20 13.49
CA ARG A 13 -12.57 13.58 14.00
C ARG A 13 -12.17 14.99 13.57
N VAL A 14 -12.74 16.01 14.20
CA VAL A 14 -12.26 17.39 14.03
C VAL A 14 -11.01 17.61 14.90
N VAL A 15 -9.87 17.12 14.41
CA VAL A 15 -8.50 17.60 14.71
C VAL A 15 -7.59 17.22 13.51
N PHE A 16 -7.97 17.47 12.25
CA PHE A 16 -7.45 16.63 11.14
C PHE A 16 -7.10 17.31 9.79
N ASP A 17 -7.12 18.63 9.64
CA ASP A 17 -7.11 19.22 8.28
C ASP A 17 -5.83 18.92 7.47
N LYS A 18 -4.66 18.92 8.11
CA LYS A 18 -3.37 18.69 7.41
C LYS A 18 -3.04 17.21 7.23
N GLU A 19 -3.23 16.40 8.25
CA GLU A 19 -2.97 14.96 8.18
C GLU A 19 -3.95 14.29 7.22
N LEU A 20 -5.23 14.69 7.26
CA LEU A 20 -6.22 14.19 6.32
C LEU A 20 -5.88 14.59 4.88
N ALA A 21 -5.46 15.84 4.65
CA ALA A 21 -5.06 16.26 3.32
C ALA A 21 -3.88 15.43 2.82
N GLN A 22 -2.89 15.13 3.67
CA GLN A 22 -1.75 14.29 3.33
C GLN A 22 -2.14 12.84 3.06
N GLU A 23 -3.02 12.24 3.86
CA GLU A 23 -3.51 10.88 3.65
C GLU A 23 -4.43 10.78 2.42
N ALA A 24 -5.19 11.84 2.13
CA ALA A 24 -6.01 11.90 0.93
C ALA A 24 -5.16 11.85 -0.34
N LEU A 25 -3.96 12.44 -0.33
CA LEU A 25 -3.03 12.40 -1.48
C LEU A 25 -2.66 10.98 -1.88
N PHE A 26 -2.70 10.00 -0.95
CA PHE A 26 -2.43 8.60 -1.27
C PHE A 26 -3.33 8.09 -2.42
N PHE A 27 -4.57 8.58 -2.50
CA PHE A 27 -5.55 8.13 -3.48
C PHE A 27 -5.47 8.85 -4.83
N PHE A 28 -4.80 9.99 -4.90
CA PHE A 28 -4.76 10.85 -6.09
C PHE A 28 -3.38 10.88 -6.76
N GLU A 29 -2.31 10.75 -5.98
CA GLU A 29 -0.93 10.81 -6.48
C GLU A 29 -0.12 9.60 -6.02
N ALA A 30 0.53 8.93 -6.98
CA ALA A 30 1.51 7.92 -6.68
C ALA A 30 2.84 8.54 -6.23
N PRO A 31 3.63 7.82 -5.42
CA PRO A 31 4.93 8.31 -4.95
C PRO A 31 5.90 8.58 -6.10
N LYS A 32 6.35 9.84 -6.20
CA LYS A 32 7.33 10.26 -7.22
C LYS A 32 8.75 9.86 -6.80
N SER A 33 9.06 9.98 -5.51
CA SER A 33 10.35 9.65 -4.90
C SER A 33 10.14 9.12 -3.48
N PHE A 34 11.14 8.45 -2.93
CA PHE A 34 11.15 7.96 -1.55
C PHE A 34 12.29 8.61 -0.78
N ALA A 35 12.03 9.02 0.46
CA ALA A 35 13.04 9.62 1.32
C ALA A 35 14.15 8.58 1.64
N PRO A 36 15.44 8.88 1.39
CA PRO A 36 16.54 7.91 1.52
C PRO A 36 16.61 7.22 2.90
N GLU A 37 16.37 7.99 3.97
CA GLU A 37 16.37 7.49 5.34
C GLU A 37 15.23 6.50 5.61
N VAL A 38 14.07 6.70 4.97
CA VAL A 38 12.92 5.81 5.08
C VAL A 38 13.18 4.53 4.28
N VAL A 39 13.74 4.65 3.07
CA VAL A 39 14.15 3.51 2.26
C VAL A 39 15.15 2.66 3.04
N GLN A 40 16.20 3.26 3.61
CA GLN A 40 17.21 2.52 4.38
C GLN A 40 16.62 1.78 5.60
N SER A 41 15.59 2.34 6.24
CA SER A 41 14.96 1.72 7.42
C SER A 41 13.93 0.65 7.07
N LYS A 42 13.21 0.80 5.95
CA LYS A 42 12.01 0.00 5.64
C LYS A 42 12.18 -0.93 4.45
N TRP A 43 13.02 -0.55 3.48
CA TRP A 43 13.25 -1.34 2.27
C TRP A 43 14.38 -2.35 2.47
N ASN A 44 14.14 -3.60 2.12
CA ASN A 44 15.11 -4.69 2.19
C ASN A 44 14.76 -5.80 1.19
N ALA A 45 15.61 -6.82 1.08
CA ALA A 45 15.42 -7.91 0.12
C ALA A 45 14.11 -8.70 0.33
N GLU A 46 13.69 -8.95 1.58
CA GLU A 46 12.42 -9.65 1.85
C GLU A 46 11.22 -8.81 1.38
N ALA A 47 11.28 -7.49 1.56
CA ALA A 47 10.26 -6.58 1.07
C ALA A 47 10.20 -6.49 -0.45
N ALA A 48 11.35 -6.47 -1.12
CA ALA A 48 11.44 -6.53 -2.58
C ALA A 48 10.78 -7.80 -3.13
N ILE A 49 11.10 -8.95 -2.54
CA ILE A 49 10.50 -10.23 -2.93
C ILE A 49 8.99 -10.21 -2.68
N LEU A 50 8.51 -9.74 -1.52
CA LEU A 50 7.07 -9.64 -1.27
C LEU A 50 6.37 -8.74 -2.28
N ALA A 51 6.94 -7.58 -2.61
CA ALA A 51 6.35 -6.67 -3.60
C ALA A 51 6.27 -7.32 -4.99
N GLN A 52 7.29 -8.09 -5.38
CA GLN A 52 7.27 -8.87 -6.62
C GLN A 52 6.22 -9.98 -6.59
N GLU A 53 6.13 -10.74 -5.49
CA GLU A 53 5.13 -11.80 -5.33
C GLU A 53 3.70 -11.23 -5.35
N LEU A 54 3.47 -10.05 -4.76
CA LEU A 54 2.19 -9.36 -4.87
C LEU A 54 1.90 -8.94 -6.32
N LEU A 55 2.90 -8.40 -7.02
CA LEU A 55 2.78 -8.01 -8.43
C LEU A 55 2.39 -9.20 -9.32
N ASP A 56 2.93 -10.39 -9.04
CA ASP A 56 2.69 -11.60 -9.82
C ASP A 56 1.37 -12.31 -9.46
N ASN A 57 0.93 -12.24 -8.21
CA ASN A 57 -0.26 -12.96 -7.73
C ASN A 57 -1.55 -12.13 -7.72
N ILE A 58 -1.48 -10.80 -7.58
CA ILE A 58 -2.67 -9.92 -7.67
C ILE A 58 -3.42 -10.09 -9.01
N PRO A 59 -2.77 -10.26 -10.18
CA PRO A 59 -3.46 -10.53 -11.43
C PRO A 59 -4.36 -11.76 -11.38
N LEU A 60 -4.03 -12.75 -10.54
CA LEU A 60 -4.68 -14.06 -10.47
C LEU A 60 -5.93 -14.09 -9.58
N ILE A 61 -6.13 -13.10 -8.69
CA ILE A 61 -7.32 -13.08 -7.83
C ILE A 61 -8.55 -12.55 -8.60
N HIS A 62 -9.70 -13.18 -8.34
CA HIS A 62 -10.98 -12.84 -8.99
C HIS A 62 -11.59 -11.54 -8.46
N SER A 63 -11.42 -11.25 -7.17
CA SER A 63 -11.94 -10.05 -6.50
C SER A 63 -10.79 -9.26 -5.90
N PHE A 64 -10.79 -7.94 -6.11
CA PHE A 64 -9.80 -7.02 -5.55
C PHE A 64 -10.34 -6.26 -4.33
N ALA A 65 -11.10 -6.95 -3.48
CA ALA A 65 -11.56 -6.43 -2.20
C ALA A 65 -10.46 -6.54 -1.14
N ALA A 66 -10.42 -5.63 -0.17
CA ALA A 66 -9.42 -5.54 0.88
C ALA A 66 -9.25 -6.87 1.64
N GLY A 67 -10.35 -7.57 1.91
CA GLY A 67 -10.32 -8.89 2.56
C GLY A 67 -9.60 -9.97 1.73
N GLU A 68 -9.74 -9.95 0.41
CA GLU A 68 -9.10 -10.89 -0.51
C GLU A 68 -7.61 -10.56 -0.68
N VAL A 69 -7.28 -9.27 -0.83
CA VAL A 69 -5.89 -8.80 -0.89
C VAL A 69 -5.16 -9.11 0.41
N LYS A 70 -5.82 -8.94 1.56
CA LYS A 70 -5.27 -9.31 2.87
C LYS A 70 -4.96 -10.79 2.98
N GLN A 71 -5.89 -11.65 2.57
CA GLN A 71 -5.70 -13.10 2.57
C GLN A 71 -4.55 -13.51 1.63
N LEU A 72 -4.45 -12.90 0.45
CA LEU A 72 -3.35 -13.13 -0.48
C LEU A 72 -2.00 -12.75 0.15
N ALA A 73 -1.89 -11.53 0.69
CA ALA A 73 -0.67 -11.05 1.31
C ALA A 73 -0.24 -11.92 2.49
N HIS A 74 -1.18 -12.29 3.37
CA HIS A 74 -0.91 -13.18 4.49
C HIS A 74 -0.42 -14.55 4.04
N ARG A 75 -1.06 -15.14 3.02
CA ARG A 75 -0.65 -16.44 2.47
C ARG A 75 0.79 -16.41 1.96
N ILE A 76 1.15 -15.42 1.14
CA ILE A 76 2.52 -15.26 0.62
C ILE A 76 3.52 -15.11 1.77
N ILE A 77 3.19 -14.30 2.77
CA ILE A 77 4.05 -14.05 3.94
C ILE A 77 4.25 -15.32 4.76
N GLU A 78 3.20 -16.10 4.98
CA GLU A 78 3.25 -17.38 5.70
C GLU A 78 4.06 -18.43 4.92
N GLU A 79 3.79 -18.60 3.62
CA GLU A 79 4.48 -19.57 2.74
C GLU A 79 5.99 -19.32 2.68
N LYS A 80 6.41 -18.05 2.72
CA LYS A 80 7.83 -17.66 2.67
C LYS A 80 8.47 -17.51 4.05
N GLY A 81 7.69 -17.59 5.13
CA GLY A 81 8.17 -17.41 6.50
C GLY A 81 8.60 -15.97 6.86
N TYR A 82 8.05 -14.97 6.16
CA TYR A 82 8.37 -13.57 6.41
C TYR A 82 7.68 -13.03 7.67
N LYS A 83 8.30 -12.04 8.32
CA LYS A 83 7.68 -11.33 9.44
C LYS A 83 6.82 -10.19 8.90
N LEU A 84 5.49 -10.28 9.06
CA LEU A 84 4.51 -9.27 8.63
C LEU A 84 4.96 -7.83 8.94
N GLY A 85 5.37 -7.57 10.19
CA GLY A 85 5.79 -6.25 10.64
C GLY A 85 7.09 -5.70 10.02
N LYS A 86 7.86 -6.54 9.31
CA LYS A 86 9.06 -6.11 8.57
C LYS A 86 8.79 -5.76 7.11
N VAL A 87 7.84 -6.45 6.48
CA VAL A 87 7.63 -6.37 5.03
C VAL A 87 6.45 -5.48 4.65
N MET A 88 5.38 -5.43 5.45
CA MET A 88 4.20 -4.61 5.17
C MET A 88 4.47 -3.10 5.14
N PRO A 89 5.32 -2.52 6.03
CA PRO A 89 5.66 -1.10 5.95
C PRO A 89 6.34 -0.73 4.62
N ALA A 90 7.05 -1.67 4.00
CA ALA A 90 7.74 -1.46 2.74
C ALA A 90 6.75 -1.45 1.55
N VAL A 91 5.77 -2.36 1.56
CA VAL A 91 4.68 -2.35 0.57
C VAL A 91 3.88 -1.05 0.68
N ARG A 92 3.57 -0.58 1.90
CA ARG A 92 2.94 0.73 2.09
C ARG A 92 3.79 1.85 1.50
N LEU A 93 5.09 1.87 1.79
CA LEU A 93 6.00 2.88 1.26
C LEU A 93 5.91 2.96 -0.26
N ILE A 94 5.95 1.83 -0.97
CA ILE A 94 5.81 1.82 -2.43
C ILE A 94 4.46 2.39 -2.89
N LEU A 95 3.38 2.00 -2.24
CA LEU A 95 2.04 2.35 -2.68
C LEU A 95 1.64 3.79 -2.34
N THR A 96 2.11 4.34 -1.23
CA THR A 96 1.64 5.64 -0.71
C THR A 96 2.74 6.66 -0.45
N GLY A 97 4.01 6.23 -0.43
CA GLY A 97 5.14 7.10 -0.11
C GLY A 97 5.26 7.41 1.38
N ALA A 98 4.37 6.85 2.20
CA ALA A 98 4.29 7.07 3.63
C ALA A 98 4.66 5.81 4.42
N THR A 99 5.00 5.98 5.69
CA THR A 99 5.29 4.87 6.62
C THR A 99 4.10 4.55 7.54
N SER A 100 3.17 5.49 7.68
CA SER A 100 1.94 5.40 8.47
C SER A 100 0.71 5.74 7.62
N GLY A 101 -0.49 5.53 8.17
CA GLY A 101 -1.75 5.80 7.50
C GLY A 101 -2.82 4.74 7.80
N PRO A 102 -4.00 4.85 7.17
CA PRO A 102 -5.12 3.92 7.32
C PRO A 102 -4.78 2.53 6.76
N ASP A 103 -5.67 1.55 6.95
CA ASP A 103 -5.42 0.16 6.57
C ASP A 103 -4.97 0.06 5.09
N LEU A 104 -3.83 -0.61 4.86
CA LEU A 104 -3.23 -0.64 3.53
C LEU A 104 -4.10 -1.40 2.52
N MET A 105 -4.83 -2.41 2.97
CA MET A 105 -5.68 -3.21 2.10
C MET A 105 -6.91 -2.42 1.68
N GLU A 106 -7.48 -1.61 2.58
CA GLU A 106 -8.52 -0.64 2.23
C GLU A 106 -8.01 0.41 1.25
N ILE A 107 -6.77 0.90 1.44
CA ILE A 107 -6.14 1.81 0.47
C ILE A 107 -6.01 1.14 -0.90
N MET A 108 -5.51 -0.09 -0.95
CA MET A 108 -5.37 -0.86 -2.18
C MET A 108 -6.72 -1.04 -2.89
N GLU A 109 -7.77 -1.43 -2.16
CA GLU A 109 -9.12 -1.58 -2.72
C GLU A 109 -9.62 -0.26 -3.34
N VAL A 110 -9.42 0.87 -2.66
CA VAL A 110 -9.86 2.19 -3.15
C VAL A 110 -9.06 2.65 -4.37
N LEU A 111 -7.74 2.40 -4.38
CA LEU A 111 -6.87 2.67 -5.54
C LEU A 111 -7.27 1.83 -6.75
N GLY A 112 -7.65 0.58 -6.51
CA GLY A 112 -7.99 -0.40 -7.54
C GLY A 112 -6.77 -1.17 -8.05
N LYS A 113 -7.07 -2.31 -8.69
CA LYS A 113 -6.09 -3.33 -9.08
C LYS A 113 -5.00 -2.78 -10.01
N GLU A 114 -5.38 -2.06 -11.06
CA GLU A 114 -4.45 -1.56 -12.08
C GLU A 114 -3.46 -0.55 -11.50
N GLU A 115 -3.95 0.39 -10.69
CA GLU A 115 -3.12 1.41 -10.04
C GLU A 115 -2.14 0.77 -9.05
N VAL A 116 -2.59 -0.20 -8.26
CA VAL A 116 -1.72 -0.95 -7.33
C VAL A 116 -0.61 -1.68 -8.08
N LEU A 117 -0.94 -2.40 -9.15
CA LEU A 117 0.06 -3.12 -9.97
C LEU A 117 1.08 -2.15 -10.57
N TRP A 118 0.61 -1.02 -11.10
CA TRP A 118 1.48 0.00 -11.66
C TRP A 118 2.40 0.62 -10.61
N ARG A 119 1.89 0.95 -9.42
CA ARG A 119 2.69 1.48 -8.31
C ARG A 119 3.71 0.47 -7.80
N LEU A 120 3.34 -0.80 -7.65
CA LEU A 120 4.25 -1.87 -7.27
C LEU A 120 5.42 -1.97 -8.25
N LYS A 121 5.11 -2.05 -9.54
CA LYS A 121 6.12 -2.10 -10.60
C LYS A 121 7.02 -0.86 -10.59
N SER A 122 6.44 0.34 -10.56
CA SER A 122 7.22 1.58 -10.56
C SER A 122 8.08 1.73 -9.30
N GLY A 123 7.59 1.30 -8.14
CA GLY A 123 8.34 1.31 -6.88
C GLY A 123 9.53 0.35 -6.91
N LEU A 124 9.32 -0.87 -7.40
CA LEU A 124 10.39 -1.86 -7.59
C LEU A 124 11.51 -1.32 -8.51
N GLU A 125 11.15 -0.75 -9.66
CA GLU A 125 12.10 -0.14 -10.60
C GLU A 125 12.90 1.01 -9.96
N LYS A 126 12.23 1.88 -9.17
CA LYS A 126 12.88 3.03 -8.51
C LYS A 126 13.77 2.62 -7.34
N LEU A 127 13.45 1.53 -6.65
CA LEU A 127 14.18 1.07 -5.46
C LEU A 127 15.27 0.04 -5.78
N GLY A 128 15.52 -0.21 -7.07
CA GLY A 128 16.68 -0.96 -7.54
C GLY A 128 16.57 -2.46 -7.31
N VAL A 129 15.48 -3.06 -7.77
CA VAL A 129 15.36 -4.52 -7.98
C VAL A 129 15.57 -4.82 -9.46
#